data_AF-A0A7R7YCW2-F1
#
_entry.id   AF-A0A7R7YCW2-F1
#
_cell.length_a   1.000
_cell.length_b   1.000
_cell.length_c   1.000
_cell.angle_alpha   90.00
_cell.angle_beta   90.00
_cell.angle_gamma   90.00
#
_symmetry.space_group_name_H-M   'P 1'
#
loop_
_entity.id
_entity.type
_entity.pdbx_description
1 polymer ?
#
loop_
_entity_poly.entity_id
_entity_poly.type
_entity_poly.pdbx_seq_one_letter_code
_entity_poly.pdbx_strand_id
1 'polypeptide(L)'
;MPISSFDWNSSAASPEIVELAKAEQERAGRITNMKGVLLHSAPAFHLFGAVLPLKQSLQKRLGARAVDIFSLAISEDAQCLLCSLYFRRALKAHGVDPDSYEPTEDEAALIEIGHRIAAEPTSHHAAPPEGLKGLEARHGAEIVVAVVAYGSAMLATNRLNTTLGIPIDEDLLTAADVAGLASKASAA
;
A
#
# COMPACT_ATOMS: atom_id res chain seq x y z
N MET A 1 -12.89 -18.13 -6.20
CA MET A 1 -11.56 -18.62 -5.76
C MET A 1 -10.58 -17.47 -5.96
N PRO A 2 -9.78 -17.10 -4.95
CA PRO A 2 -8.76 -16.07 -5.12
C PRO A 2 -7.75 -16.52 -6.19
N ILE A 3 -7.26 -15.58 -7.00
CA ILE A 3 -6.23 -15.86 -8.00
C ILE A 3 -4.94 -16.21 -7.26
N SER A 4 -4.35 -17.38 -7.54
CA SER A 4 -3.08 -17.78 -6.96
C SER A 4 -1.93 -16.99 -7.58
N SER A 5 -0.82 -16.86 -6.85
CA SER A 5 0.43 -16.35 -7.42
C SER A 5 0.83 -17.11 -8.69
N PHE A 6 1.35 -16.39 -9.68
CA PHE A 6 1.86 -16.99 -10.91
C PHE A 6 3.15 -17.77 -10.61
N ASP A 7 3.23 -19.01 -11.09
CA ASP A 7 4.46 -19.80 -11.03
C ASP A 7 5.43 -19.35 -12.12
N TRP A 8 6.25 -18.35 -11.77
CA TRP A 8 7.27 -17.78 -12.64
C TRP A 8 8.49 -18.70 -12.83
N ASN A 9 8.55 -19.87 -12.17
CA ASN A 9 9.55 -20.91 -12.45
C ASN A 9 9.03 -21.97 -13.44
N SER A 10 7.74 -21.92 -13.78
CA SER A 10 7.15 -22.83 -14.76
C SER A 10 7.71 -22.61 -16.17
N SER A 11 7.65 -23.64 -17.01
CA SER A 11 8.01 -23.53 -18.42
C SER A 11 7.09 -22.61 -19.24
N ALA A 12 5.95 -22.20 -18.67
CA ALA A 12 5.01 -21.27 -19.30
C ALA A 12 5.36 -19.79 -19.03
N ALA A 13 6.29 -19.50 -18.12
CA ALA A 13 6.70 -18.15 -17.81
C ALA A 13 7.47 -17.51 -18.98
N SER A 14 7.05 -16.32 -19.40
CA SER A 14 7.81 -15.54 -20.39
C SER A 14 9.13 -15.05 -19.77
N PRO A 15 10.17 -14.80 -20.59
CA PRO A 15 11.43 -14.24 -20.09
C PRO A 15 11.24 -12.94 -19.30
N GLU A 16 10.31 -12.08 -19.73
CA GLU A 16 9.94 -10.83 -19.05
C GLU A 16 9.38 -11.07 -17.65
N ILE A 17 8.46 -12.03 -17.48
CA ILE A 17 7.90 -12.36 -16.17
C ILE A 17 8.97 -12.92 -15.22
N VAL A 18 9.88 -13.77 -15.74
CA VAL A 18 11.00 -14.29 -14.97
C VAL A 18 11.92 -13.15 -14.51
N GLU A 19 12.21 -12.19 -15.39
CA GLU A 19 13.04 -11.03 -15.07
C GLU A 19 12.38 -10.14 -14.00
N LEU A 20 11.09 -9.84 -14.14
CA LEU A 20 10.33 -9.07 -13.15
C LEU A 20 10.31 -9.74 -11.77
N ALA A 21 10.08 -11.05 -11.74
CA ALA A 21 10.07 -11.82 -10.51
C ALA A 21 11.44 -11.82 -9.83
N LYS A 22 12.52 -12.03 -10.59
CA LYS A 22 13.90 -11.99 -10.07
C LYS A 22 14.27 -10.60 -9.55
N ALA A 23 13.94 -9.55 -10.28
CA ALA A 23 14.21 -8.17 -9.85
C ALA A 23 13.48 -7.83 -8.55
N GLU A 24 12.23 -8.26 -8.40
CA GLU A 24 11.47 -8.06 -7.16
C GLU A 24 12.03 -8.89 -6.00
N GLN A 25 12.42 -10.15 -6.26
CA GLN A 25 13.05 -11.01 -5.28
C GLN A 25 14.39 -10.44 -4.78
N GLU A 26 15.22 -9.91 -5.68
CA GLU A 26 16.49 -9.26 -5.32
C GLU A 26 16.26 -7.98 -4.53
N ARG A 27 15.29 -7.15 -4.95
CA ARG A 27 14.99 -5.86 -4.31
C ARG A 27 14.37 -6.02 -2.92
N ALA A 28 13.46 -6.97 -2.73
CA ALA A 28 12.63 -7.08 -1.53
C ALA A 28 12.94 -8.32 -0.67
N GLY A 29 13.80 -9.23 -1.15
CA GLY A 29 14.11 -10.51 -0.50
C GLY A 29 13.00 -11.55 -0.58
N ARG A 30 11.79 -11.17 -1.04
CA ARG A 30 10.64 -12.04 -1.28
C ARG A 30 9.67 -11.41 -2.27
N ILE A 31 8.87 -12.25 -2.92
CA ILE A 31 7.69 -11.83 -3.69
C ILE A 31 6.46 -11.92 -2.78
N THR A 32 5.75 -10.81 -2.59
CA THR A 32 4.48 -10.81 -1.84
C THR A 32 3.37 -11.48 -2.63
N ASN A 33 2.28 -11.90 -1.97
CA ASN A 33 1.12 -12.48 -2.64
C ASN A 33 0.55 -11.54 -3.73
N MET A 34 0.45 -10.23 -3.45
CA MET A 34 0.02 -9.24 -4.44
C MET A 34 0.94 -9.24 -5.67
N LYS A 35 2.26 -9.20 -5.45
CA LYS A 35 3.25 -9.19 -6.55
C LYS A 35 3.22 -10.50 -7.33
N GLY A 36 3.06 -11.63 -6.64
CA GLY A 36 2.89 -12.94 -7.24
C GLY A 36 1.67 -13.03 -8.15
N VAL A 37 0.53 -12.45 -7.75
CA VAL A 37 -0.66 -12.38 -8.60
C VAL A 37 -0.47 -11.41 -9.77
N LEU A 38 0.20 -10.29 -9.57
CA LEU A 38 0.49 -9.35 -10.66
C LEU A 38 1.38 -9.94 -11.75
N LEU A 39 2.20 -10.96 -11.46
CA LEU A 39 3.02 -11.66 -12.46
C LEU A 39 2.20 -12.44 -13.50
N HIS A 40 0.88 -12.56 -13.35
CA HIS A 40 0.02 -12.99 -14.46
C HIS A 40 -0.03 -11.96 -15.61
N SER A 41 0.40 -10.71 -15.39
CA SER A 41 0.41 -9.63 -16.40
C SER A 41 1.56 -8.65 -16.16
N ALA A 42 2.60 -8.73 -16.99
CA ALA A 42 3.75 -7.81 -16.91
C ALA A 42 3.33 -6.32 -16.95
N PRO A 43 2.41 -5.86 -17.82
CA PRO A 43 1.93 -4.48 -17.79
C PRO A 43 1.28 -4.08 -16.46
N ALA A 44 0.50 -4.98 -15.83
CA ALA A 44 -0.11 -4.72 -14.52
C ALA A 44 0.96 -4.65 -13.42
N PHE A 45 1.95 -5.56 -13.46
CA PHE A 45 3.08 -5.54 -12.54
C PHE A 45 3.85 -4.23 -12.62
N HIS A 46 4.11 -3.73 -13.83
CA HIS A 46 4.74 -2.43 -14.06
C HIS A 46 3.88 -1.27 -13.55
N LEU A 47 2.59 -1.24 -13.86
CA LEU A 47 1.68 -0.17 -13.42
C LEU A 47 1.70 -0.01 -11.89
N PHE A 48 1.52 -1.11 -11.15
CA PHE A 48 1.55 -1.08 -9.69
C PHE A 48 2.96 -1.06 -9.10
N GLY A 49 3.99 -1.28 -9.90
CA GLY A 49 5.41 -1.09 -9.53
C GLY A 49 5.88 0.36 -9.68
N ALA A 50 5.30 1.12 -10.61
CA ALA A 50 5.71 2.49 -10.96
C ALA A 50 5.55 3.50 -9.81
N VAL A 51 4.78 3.15 -8.78
CA VAL A 51 4.63 3.97 -7.56
C VAL A 51 5.89 3.98 -6.69
N LEU A 52 6.78 2.98 -6.80
CA LEU A 52 7.92 2.81 -5.90
C LEU A 52 8.92 3.98 -5.93
N PRO A 53 9.37 4.50 -7.10
CA PRO A 53 10.25 5.67 -7.13
C PRO A 53 9.62 6.91 -6.48
N LEU A 54 8.31 7.09 -6.66
CA LEU A 54 7.56 8.19 -6.04
C LEU A 54 7.50 8.03 -4.52
N LYS A 55 7.21 6.81 -4.02
CA LYS A 55 7.26 6.49 -2.58
C LYS A 55 8.64 6.84 -2.01
N GLN A 56 9.71 6.39 -2.65
CA GLN A 56 11.09 6.65 -2.20
C GLN A 56 11.43 8.15 -2.19
N SER A 57 10.95 8.91 -3.17
CA SER A 57 11.11 10.37 -3.19
C SER A 57 10.44 11.02 -1.98
N LEU A 58 9.18 10.64 -1.70
CA LEU A 58 8.46 11.13 -0.52
C LEU A 58 9.15 10.73 0.79
N GLN A 59 9.63 9.49 0.91
CA GLN A 59 10.33 9.03 2.11
C GLN A 59 11.62 9.82 2.36
N LYS A 60 12.36 10.21 1.31
CA LYS A 60 13.55 11.07 1.46
C LYS A 60 13.22 12.47 1.95
N ARG A 61 12.01 12.97 1.65
CA ARG A 61 11.60 14.36 1.91
C ARG A 61 10.81 14.51 3.21
N LEU A 62 9.93 13.55 3.51
CA LEU A 62 9.00 13.57 4.64
C LEU A 62 9.33 12.50 5.71
N GLY A 63 10.22 11.56 5.40
CA GLY A 63 10.56 10.43 6.26
C GLY A 63 9.70 9.19 6.01
N ALA A 64 10.27 8.00 6.27
CA ALA A 64 9.59 6.72 6.07
C ALA A 64 8.33 6.58 6.93
N ARG A 65 8.43 6.96 8.22
CA ARG A 65 7.31 6.98 9.17
C ARG A 65 6.11 7.75 8.63
N ALA A 66 6.30 8.99 8.16
CA ALA A 66 5.21 9.83 7.69
C ALA A 66 4.52 9.26 6.45
N VAL A 67 5.29 8.70 5.52
CA VAL A 67 4.74 8.06 4.32
C VAL A 67 3.98 6.78 4.65
N ASP A 68 4.44 5.99 5.62
CA ASP A 68 3.73 4.78 6.04
C ASP A 68 2.48 5.11 6.89
N ILE A 69 2.48 6.17 7.70
CA ILE A 69 1.27 6.73 8.35
C ILE A 69 0.24 7.14 7.30
N PHE A 70 0.66 7.90 6.29
CA PHE A 70 -0.22 8.32 5.19
C PHE A 70 -0.84 7.14 4.47
N SER A 71 -0.02 6.13 4.17
CA SER A 71 -0.47 4.92 3.49
C SER A 71 -1.42 4.08 4.34
N LEU A 72 -1.21 4.06 5.66
CA LEU A 72 -2.09 3.40 6.61
C LEU A 72 -3.47 4.07 6.65
N ALA A 73 -3.52 5.40 6.79
CA ALA A 73 -4.78 6.16 6.84
C ALA A 73 -5.66 5.89 5.60
N ILE A 74 -5.06 5.92 4.40
CA ILE A 74 -5.78 5.57 3.16
C ILE A 74 -6.26 4.12 3.19
N SER A 75 -5.41 3.19 3.63
CA SER A 75 -5.71 1.76 3.59
C SER A 75 -6.84 1.35 4.55
N GLU A 76 -6.88 1.97 5.74
CA GLU A 76 -7.93 1.74 6.74
C GLU A 76 -9.28 2.26 6.25
N ASP A 77 -9.32 3.49 5.72
CA ASP A 77 -10.55 4.06 5.15
C ASP A 77 -11.02 3.33 3.89
N ALA A 78 -10.07 2.88 3.05
CA ALA A 78 -10.38 2.05 1.88
C ALA A 78 -10.78 0.61 2.24
N GLN A 79 -10.73 0.24 3.53
CA GLN A 79 -11.02 -1.08 4.06
C GLN A 79 -10.19 -2.21 3.41
N CYS A 80 -8.92 -1.93 3.07
CA CYS A 80 -8.00 -2.96 2.58
C CYS A 80 -7.24 -3.60 3.75
N LEU A 81 -7.76 -4.70 4.31
CA LEU A 81 -7.14 -5.40 5.44
C LEU A 81 -5.66 -5.78 5.19
N LEU A 82 -5.35 -6.34 4.01
CA LEU A 82 -3.98 -6.69 3.61
C LEU A 82 -3.05 -5.47 3.71
N CYS A 83 -3.49 -4.35 3.15
CA CYS A 83 -2.71 -3.13 3.08
C CYS A 83 -2.53 -2.50 4.48
N SER A 84 -3.59 -2.47 5.29
CA SER A 84 -3.54 -1.98 6.67
C SER A 84 -2.57 -2.82 7.50
N LEU A 85 -2.62 -4.15 7.44
CA LEU A 85 -1.68 -5.02 8.15
C LEU A 85 -0.23 -4.78 7.71
N TYR A 86 -0.01 -4.61 6.40
CA TYR A 86 1.31 -4.30 5.87
C TYR A 86 1.90 -3.01 6.47
N PHE A 87 1.14 -1.91 6.46
CA PHE A 87 1.61 -0.63 6.98
C PHE A 87 1.68 -0.58 8.51
N ARG A 88 0.78 -1.27 9.22
CA ARG A 88 0.88 -1.44 10.67
C ARG A 88 2.15 -2.17 11.07
N ARG A 89 2.56 -3.20 10.31
CA ARG A 89 3.85 -3.88 10.50
C ARG A 89 5.03 -2.96 10.18
N ALA A 90 4.95 -2.17 9.11
CA ALA A 90 6.00 -1.22 8.73
C ALA A 90 6.22 -0.16 9.83
N LEU A 91 5.14 0.40 10.39
CA LEU A 91 5.23 1.34 11.51
C LEU A 91 5.86 0.72 12.75
N LYS A 92 5.47 -0.52 13.10
CA LYS A 92 6.12 -1.26 14.21
C LYS A 92 7.62 -1.47 13.97
N ALA A 93 8.04 -1.73 12.74
CA ALA A 93 9.46 -1.83 12.39
C ALA A 93 10.21 -0.49 12.54
N HIS A 94 9.50 0.64 12.49
CA HIS A 94 10.02 1.97 12.82
C HIS A 94 9.94 2.31 14.31
N GLY A 95 9.52 1.37 15.18
CA GLY A 95 9.32 1.63 16.61
C GLY A 95 8.08 2.49 16.91
N VAL A 96 7.14 2.59 15.96
CA VAL A 96 5.91 3.36 16.09
C VAL A 96 4.76 2.40 16.36
N ASP A 97 4.05 2.60 17.47
CA ASP A 97 2.78 1.92 17.70
C ASP A 97 1.70 2.57 16.82
N PRO A 98 1.09 1.84 15.87
CA PRO A 98 0.07 2.40 14.98
C PRO A 98 -1.17 2.92 15.71
N ASP A 99 -1.40 2.51 16.97
CA ASP A 99 -2.59 2.88 17.73
C ASP A 99 -2.36 4.02 18.75
N SER A 100 -1.11 4.45 18.97
CA SER A 100 -0.81 5.36 20.10
C SER A 100 0.28 6.41 19.84
N TYR A 101 0.56 6.74 18.57
CA TYR A 101 1.55 7.78 18.24
C TYR A 101 0.93 9.18 18.21
N GLU A 102 1.74 10.19 18.55
CA GLU A 102 1.40 11.60 18.32
C GLU A 102 1.86 12.00 16.90
N PRO A 103 0.96 12.47 16.02
CA PRO A 103 1.34 12.96 14.69
C PRO A 103 2.13 14.27 14.78
N THR A 104 3.17 14.40 13.97
CA THR A 104 3.74 15.72 13.66
C THR A 104 2.76 16.54 12.80
N GLU A 105 3.04 17.82 12.61
CA GLU A 105 2.22 18.68 11.74
C GLU A 105 2.19 18.19 10.27
N ASP A 106 3.28 17.61 9.76
CA ASP A 106 3.29 16.97 8.44
C ASP A 106 2.43 15.70 8.42
N GLU A 107 2.52 14.87 9.46
CA GLU A 107 1.76 13.63 9.55
C GLU A 107 0.27 13.89 9.71
N ALA A 108 -0.13 14.88 10.50
CA ALA A 108 -1.51 15.30 10.64
C ALA A 108 -2.10 15.77 9.29
N ALA A 109 -1.33 16.56 8.53
CA ALA A 109 -1.73 16.98 7.18
C ALA A 109 -1.86 15.78 6.24
N LEU A 110 -0.92 14.84 6.27
CA LEU A 110 -0.98 13.63 5.47
C LEU A 110 -2.19 12.75 5.83
N ILE A 111 -2.51 12.60 7.11
CA ILE A 111 -3.69 11.86 7.59
C ILE A 111 -4.98 12.49 7.03
N GLU A 112 -5.16 13.82 7.16
CA GLU A 112 -6.31 14.53 6.60
C GLU A 112 -6.45 14.33 5.09
N ILE A 113 -5.33 14.46 4.36
CA ILE A 113 -5.28 14.22 2.91
C ILE A 113 -5.63 12.76 2.59
N GLY A 114 -5.15 11.81 3.40
CA GLY A 114 -5.40 10.38 3.23
C GLY A 114 -6.88 10.03 3.35
N HIS A 115 -7.53 10.54 4.40
CA HIS A 115 -8.97 10.44 4.56
C HIS A 115 -9.73 11.03 3.36
N ARG A 116 -9.29 12.19 2.87
CA ARG A 116 -9.92 12.81 1.70
C ARG A 116 -9.78 11.97 0.43
N ILE A 117 -8.63 11.31 0.24
CA ILE A 117 -8.40 10.44 -0.92
C ILE A 117 -9.30 9.20 -0.86
N ALA A 118 -9.44 8.59 0.32
CA ALA A 118 -10.21 7.35 0.47
C ALA A 118 -11.73 7.55 0.58
N ALA A 119 -12.19 8.79 0.81
CA ALA A 119 -13.59 9.14 0.97
C ALA A 119 -14.46 8.91 -0.28
N GLU A 120 -15.77 8.83 -0.06
CA GLU A 120 -16.79 8.69 -1.11
C GLU A 120 -16.77 9.86 -2.13
N PRO A 121 -17.26 9.64 -3.38
CA PRO A 121 -17.16 10.60 -4.49
C PRO A 121 -17.77 11.99 -4.23
N THR A 122 -18.71 12.10 -3.29
CA THR A 122 -19.30 13.38 -2.89
C THR A 122 -18.25 14.37 -2.37
N SER A 123 -17.12 13.85 -1.90
CA SER A 123 -15.97 14.65 -1.48
C SER A 123 -15.37 15.48 -2.63
N HIS A 124 -15.52 15.13 -3.91
CA HIS A 124 -14.97 15.93 -5.02
C HIS A 124 -15.57 17.34 -5.12
N HIS A 125 -16.73 17.59 -4.51
CA HIS A 125 -17.37 18.91 -4.47
C HIS A 125 -16.98 19.77 -3.26
N ALA A 126 -16.32 19.17 -2.26
CA ALA A 126 -15.87 19.89 -1.08
C ALA A 126 -14.57 20.67 -1.36
N ALA A 127 -14.30 21.69 -0.54
CA ALA A 127 -13.01 22.38 -0.59
C ALA A 127 -11.83 21.40 -0.40
N PRO A 128 -10.65 21.67 -1.00
CA PRO A 128 -9.45 20.86 -0.74
C PRO A 128 -9.08 20.85 0.75
N PRO A 129 -8.47 19.76 1.27
CA PRO A 129 -7.96 19.70 2.64
C PRO A 129 -7.06 20.89 2.98
N GLU A 130 -7.20 21.43 4.19
CA GLU A 130 -6.35 22.54 4.65
C GLU A 130 -4.89 22.09 4.83
N GLY A 131 -4.69 20.81 5.17
CA GLY A 131 -3.38 20.15 5.19
C GLY A 131 -2.59 20.30 3.89
N LEU A 132 -3.24 20.42 2.72
CA LEU A 132 -2.54 20.67 1.45
C LEU A 132 -1.83 22.03 1.47
N LYS A 133 -2.49 23.09 1.97
CA LYS A 133 -1.89 24.42 2.05
C LYS A 133 -0.74 24.45 3.05
N GLY A 134 -0.93 23.81 4.21
CA GLY A 134 0.12 23.69 5.23
C GLY A 134 1.34 22.94 4.71
N LEU A 135 1.13 21.87 3.94
CA LEU A 135 2.20 21.10 3.31
C LEU A 135 2.89 21.90 2.20
N GLU A 136 2.13 22.62 1.36
CA GLU A 136 2.68 23.49 0.31
C GLU A 136 3.57 24.58 0.89
N ALA A 137 3.13 25.24 1.96
CA ALA A 137 3.88 26.32 2.60
C ALA A 137 5.23 25.85 3.16
N ARG A 138 5.30 24.60 3.64
CA ARG A 138 6.51 24.03 4.27
C ARG A 138 7.43 23.31 3.27
N HIS A 139 6.87 22.70 2.23
CA HIS A 139 7.60 21.77 1.35
C HIS A 139 7.53 22.09 -0.15
N GLY A 140 6.66 23.03 -0.55
CA GLY A 140 6.42 23.44 -1.92
C GLY A 140 5.39 22.58 -2.66
N ALA A 141 4.89 23.13 -3.78
CA ALA A 141 3.84 22.52 -4.60
C ALA A 141 4.23 21.14 -5.18
N GLU A 142 5.51 20.91 -5.45
CA GLU A 142 6.01 19.61 -5.93
C GLU A 142 5.67 18.47 -4.96
N ILE A 143 5.84 18.70 -3.65
CA ILE A 143 5.54 17.71 -2.62
C ILE A 143 4.04 17.46 -2.51
N VAL A 144 3.22 18.50 -2.65
CA VAL A 144 1.76 18.36 -2.66
C VAL A 144 1.31 17.46 -3.82
N VAL A 145 1.80 17.71 -5.03
CA VAL A 145 1.49 16.89 -6.20
C VAL A 145 1.96 15.45 -5.99
N ALA A 146 3.18 15.25 -5.48
CA ALA A 146 3.73 13.93 -5.22
C ALA A 146 2.93 13.15 -4.17
N VAL A 147 2.49 13.80 -3.09
CA VAL A 147 1.67 13.20 -2.02
C VAL A 147 0.31 12.77 -2.57
N VAL A 148 -0.39 13.66 -3.29
CA VAL A 148 -1.71 13.34 -3.84
C VAL A 148 -1.61 12.23 -4.90
N ALA A 149 -0.58 12.26 -5.76
CA ALA A 149 -0.35 11.21 -6.76
C ALA A 149 -0.04 9.85 -6.11
N TYR A 150 0.85 9.83 -5.12
CA TYR A 150 1.17 8.61 -4.37
C TYR A 150 -0.05 8.07 -3.62
N GLY A 151 -0.78 8.92 -2.91
CA GLY A 151 -1.98 8.51 -2.16
C GLY A 151 -3.07 7.97 -3.09
N SER A 152 -3.26 8.57 -4.27
CA SER A 152 -4.21 8.07 -5.27
C SER A 152 -3.79 6.69 -5.81
N ALA A 153 -2.50 6.50 -6.09
CA ALA A 153 -1.96 5.19 -6.46
C ALA A 153 -2.08 4.16 -5.32
N MET A 154 -1.99 4.61 -4.07
CA MET A 154 -2.21 3.78 -2.90
C MET A 154 -3.66 3.29 -2.84
N LEU A 155 -4.63 4.18 -3.02
CA LEU A 155 -6.04 3.81 -3.13
C LEU A 155 -6.28 2.82 -4.27
N ALA A 156 -5.68 3.03 -5.45
CA ALA A 156 -5.77 2.08 -6.55
C ALA A 156 -5.22 0.70 -6.16
N THR A 157 -4.10 0.65 -5.43
CA THR A 157 -3.53 -0.60 -4.90
C THR A 157 -4.44 -1.25 -3.86
N ASN A 158 -5.07 -0.47 -2.98
CA ASN A 158 -6.07 -0.96 -2.03
C ASN A 158 -7.24 -1.63 -2.77
N ARG A 159 -7.78 -0.96 -3.80
CA ARG A 159 -8.88 -1.47 -4.61
C ARG A 159 -8.48 -2.69 -5.42
N LEU A 160 -7.27 -2.75 -5.98
CA LEU A 160 -6.75 -3.96 -6.63
C LEU A 160 -6.76 -5.14 -5.67
N ASN A 161 -6.16 -4.98 -4.49
CA ASN A 161 -6.03 -6.05 -3.50
C ASN A 161 -7.39 -6.57 -3.05
N THR A 162 -8.32 -5.68 -2.73
CA THR A 162 -9.66 -6.06 -2.29
C THR A 162 -10.48 -6.67 -3.44
N THR A 163 -10.40 -6.14 -4.66
CA THR A 163 -11.17 -6.63 -5.82
C THR A 163 -10.71 -8.02 -6.25
N LEU A 164 -9.40 -8.26 -6.27
CA LEU A 164 -8.85 -9.58 -6.62
C LEU A 164 -8.92 -10.58 -5.45
N GLY A 165 -9.24 -10.13 -4.24
CA GLY A 165 -9.22 -10.96 -3.04
C GLY A 165 -7.83 -11.53 -2.78
N ILE A 166 -6.79 -10.69 -2.90
CA ILE A 166 -5.40 -11.13 -2.72
C ILE A 166 -5.23 -11.75 -1.33
N PRO A 167 -4.70 -12.98 -1.23
CA PRO A 167 -4.44 -13.60 0.06
C PRO A 167 -3.47 -12.78 0.89
N ILE A 168 -3.73 -12.68 2.19
CA ILE A 168 -2.85 -11.98 3.12
C ILE A 168 -1.53 -12.74 3.21
N ASP A 169 -0.39 -12.04 3.10
CA ASP A 169 0.92 -12.66 3.31
C ASP A 169 1.02 -13.23 4.74
N GLU A 170 1.52 -14.45 4.88
CA GLU A 170 1.55 -15.15 6.17
C GLU A 170 2.31 -14.38 7.27
N ASP A 171 3.33 -13.61 6.89
CA ASP A 171 4.13 -12.78 7.81
C ASP A 171 3.37 -11.56 8.37
N LEU A 172 2.16 -11.30 7.88
CA LEU A 172 1.27 -10.24 8.37
C LEU A 172 0.21 -10.76 9.34
N LEU A 173 -0.02 -12.07 9.38
CA LEU A 173 -1.03 -12.68 10.23
C LEU A 173 -0.47 -12.96 11.62
N THR A 174 -1.28 -12.74 12.64
CA THR A 174 -0.97 -13.27 13.98
C THR A 174 -1.32 -14.76 14.05
N ALA A 175 -0.81 -15.46 15.06
CA ALA A 175 -1.19 -16.85 15.33
C ALA A 175 -2.72 -17.01 15.53
N ALA A 176 -3.40 -15.99 16.07
CA ALA A 176 -4.85 -15.97 16.23
C ALA A 176 -5.59 -15.81 14.90
N ASP A 177 -5.07 -14.98 13.98
CA ASP A 177 -5.65 -14.79 12.65
C ASP A 177 -5.56 -16.06 11.80
N VAL A 178 -4.42 -16.77 11.87
CA VAL A 178 -4.20 -18.05 11.19
C VAL A 178 -5.20 -19.11 11.68
N ALA A 179 -5.42 -19.20 12.99
CA ALA A 179 -6.39 -20.13 13.58
C ALA A 179 -7.85 -19.81 13.17
N GLY A 180 -8.19 -18.53 13.05
CA GLY A 180 -9.52 -18.08 12.61
C GLY A 180 -9.78 -18.31 11.12
N LEU A 181 -8.76 -18.24 10.26
CA LEU A 181 -8.87 -18.56 8.83
C LEU A 181 -9.01 -20.07 8.60
N ALA A 182 -8.26 -20.89 9.34
CA ALA A 182 -8.35 -22.35 9.25
C ALA A 182 -9.73 -22.89 9.65
N SER A 183 -10.40 -22.28 10.64
CA SER A 183 -11.75 -22.71 11.05
C SER A 183 -12.84 -22.32 10.06
N LYS A 184 -12.68 -21.22 9.33
CA LYS A 184 -13.60 -20.80 8.26
C LYS A 184 -13.45 -21.65 7.01
N ALA A 185 -12.23 -22.10 6.70
CA ALA A 185 -11.95 -22.99 5.57
C ALA A 185 -12.46 -24.44 5.78
N SER A 186 -12.59 -24.90 7.04
CA SER A 186 -13.19 -26.22 7.34
C SER A 186 -14.72 -26.20 7.44
N ALA A 187 -15.32 -25.00 7.46
CA ALA A 187 -16.76 -24.79 7.55
C ALA A 187 -17.42 -24.47 6.19
N ALA A 188 -16.65 -24.46 5.10
CA ALA A 188 -17.08 -24.23 3.72
C ALA A 188 -16.82 -25.48 2.87
#